data_AF-A0A958KD63-F1
#
_entry.id   AF-A0A958KD63-F1
#
_cell.length_a   1.000
_cell.length_b   1.000
_cell.length_c   1.000
_cell.angle_alpha   90.00
_cell.angle_beta   90.00
_cell.angle_gamma   90.00
#
_symmetry.space_group_name_H-M   'P 1'
#
loop_
_entity.id
_entity.type
_entity.pdbx_description
1 polymer ?
#
loop_
_entity_poly.entity_id
_entity_poly.type
_entity_poly.pdbx_seq_one_letter_code
_entity_poly.pdbx_strand_id
1 'polypeptide(L)'
;MLAFIALLLASEGYPQNDGDSSGPDTSEATESADLLSPQPWSLIEKPGSGAMNPFSGMKPRMRLDLLMSLSPDKALAILQQHYAYEQALEQAVQTDALTQLHNRRAFDQRVSTPPTQDLYVVTMDIDHFSRINNTYGHPTGDVVIRGIAQGIRDGLRATDVAFRTGGEEFVILLNLADYGKVHEIVERIHSQIKSLRFRPTTGGDEFSVTISIGVAKYTVGDSKNPGPTLAEVIEQSDSALYKAKVTRDTIVWDASCQDYLLL
;
A
#
# COMPACT_ATOMS: atom_id res chain seq x y z
N MET A 1 22.07 5.24 5.84
CA MET A 1 23.16 6.19 6.18
C MET A 1 23.62 7.00 4.97
N LEU A 2 24.11 6.37 3.88
CA LEU A 2 24.54 7.10 2.67
C LEU A 2 23.42 7.84 1.93
N ALA A 3 22.19 7.32 1.90
CA ALA A 3 21.04 7.98 1.25
C ALA A 3 20.58 9.27 1.96
N PHE A 4 20.72 9.36 3.29
CA PHE A 4 20.35 10.53 4.07
C PHE A 4 21.43 11.62 4.03
N ILE A 5 22.70 11.22 4.02
CA ILE A 5 23.83 12.13 3.72
C ILE A 5 23.67 12.67 2.29
N ALA A 6 23.25 11.85 1.33
CA ALA A 6 22.94 12.31 -0.02
C ALA A 6 21.77 13.31 -0.06
N LEU A 7 20.70 13.13 0.73
CA LEU A 7 19.58 14.08 0.78
C LEU A 7 19.95 15.42 1.48
N LEU A 8 20.87 15.37 2.45
CA LEU A 8 21.47 16.55 3.09
C LEU A 8 22.45 17.30 2.17
N LEU A 9 23.08 16.61 1.21
CA LEU A 9 24.09 17.16 0.30
C LEU A 9 23.56 17.45 -1.12
N ALA A 10 22.45 16.85 -1.56
CA ALA A 10 21.98 16.92 -2.95
C ALA A 10 21.16 18.16 -3.33
N SER A 11 21.14 19.21 -2.49
CA SER A 11 20.60 20.52 -2.90
C SER A 11 21.73 21.50 -3.18
N GLU A 12 22.60 21.21 -4.16
CA GLU A 12 23.56 22.20 -4.65
C GLU A 12 23.36 22.46 -6.15
N GLY A 13 22.99 23.70 -6.46
CA GLY A 13 23.71 24.43 -7.49
C GLY A 13 24.93 25.07 -6.83
N TYR A 14 26.12 24.53 -7.11
CA TYR A 14 27.43 25.13 -6.77
C TYR A 14 27.61 26.44 -7.57
N PRO A 15 28.35 27.44 -7.05
CA PRO A 15 29.80 27.42 -7.28
C PRO A 15 30.68 27.89 -6.10
N GLN A 16 31.96 27.57 -6.31
CA GLN A 16 33.18 27.69 -5.52
C GLN A 16 33.39 29.03 -4.78
N ASN A 17 33.97 28.99 -3.57
CA ASN A 17 35.27 29.63 -3.32
C ASN A 17 35.88 29.29 -1.94
N ASP A 18 37.16 28.89 -2.00
CA ASP A 18 38.32 29.21 -1.16
C ASP A 18 38.15 29.76 0.27
N GLY A 19 38.93 29.19 1.20
CA GLY A 19 39.55 30.00 2.25
C GLY A 19 39.55 29.45 3.67
N ASP A 20 40.64 28.75 3.99
CA ASP A 20 41.43 28.93 5.20
C ASP A 20 41.02 28.29 6.55
N SER A 21 42.09 28.05 7.28
CA SER A 21 42.41 27.13 8.34
C SER A 21 42.11 27.65 9.76
N SER A 22 41.89 26.71 10.69
CA SER A 22 42.53 26.59 12.02
C SER A 22 41.57 26.01 13.08
N GLY A 23 42.00 24.91 13.73
CA GLY A 23 41.51 24.51 15.06
C GLY A 23 42.12 25.44 16.14
N PRO A 24 41.80 25.27 17.45
CA PRO A 24 42.04 23.99 18.11
C PRO A 24 41.15 23.63 19.34
N ASP A 25 41.40 22.40 19.80
CA ASP A 25 41.48 21.87 21.16
C ASP A 25 40.33 21.83 22.21
N THR A 26 40.46 20.73 22.94
CA THR A 26 39.68 20.07 23.98
C THR A 26 39.51 20.82 25.31
N SER A 27 38.40 20.59 26.01
CA SER A 27 38.40 20.17 27.43
C SER A 27 36.99 19.86 27.95
N GLU A 28 36.98 18.96 28.93
CA GLU A 28 35.86 18.25 29.54
C GLU A 28 34.86 19.13 30.30
N ALA A 29 33.59 18.70 30.33
CA ALA A 29 32.77 18.78 31.54
C ALA A 29 31.63 17.74 31.49
N THR A 30 31.71 16.81 32.42
CA THR A 30 30.63 15.97 32.94
C THR A 30 29.43 16.80 33.38
N GLU A 31 28.23 16.48 32.90
CA GLU A 31 27.01 16.55 33.71
C GLU A 31 25.91 15.65 33.15
N SER A 32 25.64 14.59 33.89
CA SER A 32 24.51 13.69 33.75
C SER A 32 23.32 14.23 34.53
N ALA A 33 22.13 14.05 33.95
CA ALA A 33 20.78 14.17 34.54
C ALA A 33 20.04 15.49 34.22
N ASP A 34 19.37 15.50 33.07
CA ASP A 34 18.01 16.05 32.97
C ASP A 34 17.26 15.35 31.82
N LEU A 35 16.71 14.17 32.12
CA LEU A 35 15.93 13.33 31.18
C LEU A 35 14.43 13.70 31.14
N LEU A 36 14.05 14.92 31.54
CA LEU A 36 12.65 15.37 31.55
C LEU A 36 12.45 16.79 31.02
N SER A 37 13.22 17.17 29.98
CA SER A 37 12.90 18.32 29.14
C SER A 37 12.20 17.86 27.86
N PRO A 38 11.23 18.61 27.30
CA PRO A 38 10.52 18.21 26.08
C PRO A 38 11.53 18.00 24.96
N GLN A 39 11.51 16.80 24.39
CA GLN A 39 12.47 16.38 23.37
C GLN A 39 12.40 17.35 22.16
N PRO A 40 13.54 17.73 21.56
CA PRO A 40 13.58 18.79 20.53
C PRO A 40 12.68 18.52 19.31
N TRP A 41 12.33 17.27 19.06
CA TRP A 41 11.46 16.83 17.96
C TRP A 41 9.97 16.73 18.33
N SER A 42 9.56 17.04 19.56
CA SER A 42 8.14 17.26 19.89
C SER A 42 7.51 18.42 19.09
N LEU A 43 8.35 19.14 18.32
CA LEU A 43 8.04 20.25 17.43
C LEU A 43 8.11 19.90 15.93
N ILE A 44 8.30 18.63 15.56
CA ILE A 44 8.23 18.22 14.14
C ILE A 44 6.76 18.11 13.75
N GLU A 45 6.42 18.80 12.66
CA GLU A 45 5.06 19.09 12.18
C GLU A 45 4.13 17.86 12.18
N LYS A 46 3.14 17.85 13.08
CA LYS A 46 1.88 17.17 12.77
C LYS A 46 1.07 18.11 11.87
N PRO A 47 0.54 17.66 10.72
CA PRO A 47 -0.36 18.48 9.90
C PRO A 47 -1.52 19.00 10.79
N GLY A 48 -1.63 20.33 10.93
CA GLY A 48 -2.65 20.98 11.77
C GLY A 48 -2.27 21.29 13.23
N SER A 49 -1.05 20.99 13.69
CA SER A 49 -0.65 21.21 15.10
C SER A 49 -0.14 22.61 15.47
N GLY A 50 0.14 23.47 14.50
CA GLY A 50 0.67 24.82 14.75
C GLY A 50 2.07 24.87 15.37
N ALA A 51 2.74 23.73 15.58
CA ALA A 51 4.13 23.67 16.04
C ALA A 51 5.09 24.00 14.89
N MET A 52 5.91 25.04 15.07
CA MET A 52 6.89 25.49 14.10
C MET A 52 8.13 24.58 14.15
N ASN A 53 8.51 23.98 13.03
CA ASN A 53 9.75 23.21 12.93
C ASN A 53 10.94 24.13 13.28
N PRO A 54 11.71 23.85 14.36
CA PRO A 54 12.79 24.72 14.82
C PRO A 54 13.97 24.79 13.84
N PHE A 55 14.01 23.88 12.85
CA PHE A 55 14.99 23.87 11.76
C PHE A 55 14.43 24.47 10.46
N SER A 56 13.17 24.93 10.45
CA SER A 56 12.61 25.66 9.30
C SER A 56 13.42 26.96 9.10
N GLY A 57 13.97 27.14 7.90
CA GLY A 57 14.86 28.27 7.58
C GLY A 57 16.37 28.02 7.78
N MET A 58 16.80 26.91 8.41
CA MET A 58 18.22 26.56 8.46
C MET A 58 18.71 25.97 7.14
N LYS A 59 19.87 26.43 6.66
CA LYS A 59 20.54 25.87 5.48
C LYS A 59 21.00 24.42 5.75
N PRO A 60 21.02 23.52 4.74
CA PRO A 60 21.42 22.12 4.92
C PRO A 60 22.79 21.94 5.60
N ARG A 61 23.81 22.73 5.22
CA ARG A 61 25.12 22.74 5.88
C ARG A 61 25.03 23.03 7.37
N MET A 62 24.24 24.02 7.77
CA MET A 62 24.08 24.41 9.17
C MET A 62 23.39 23.32 10.01
N ARG A 63 22.49 22.54 9.41
CA ARG A 63 21.89 21.36 10.06
C ARG A 63 22.89 20.23 10.22
N LEU A 64 23.74 20.02 9.20
CA LEU A 64 24.80 19.03 9.26
C LEU A 64 25.86 19.42 10.31
N ASP A 65 26.29 20.67 10.32
CA ASP A 65 27.24 21.20 11.31
C ASP A 65 26.69 21.07 12.73
N LEU A 66 25.40 21.36 12.92
CA LEU A 66 24.74 21.15 14.21
C LEU A 66 24.72 19.67 14.61
N LEU A 67 24.39 18.77 13.69
CA LEU A 67 24.40 17.32 13.96
C LEU A 67 25.82 16.82 14.30
N MET A 68 26.84 17.34 13.60
CA MET A 68 28.25 17.01 13.79
C MET A 68 28.85 17.67 15.03
N SER A 69 28.24 18.74 15.54
CA SER A 69 28.63 19.39 16.81
C SER A 69 28.16 18.61 18.04
N LEU A 70 27.27 17.62 17.87
CA LEU A 70 26.87 16.71 18.93
C LEU A 70 27.92 15.63 19.16
N SER A 71 27.88 14.99 20.33
CA SER A 71 28.66 13.77 20.54
C SER A 71 28.22 12.68 19.54
N PRO A 72 29.14 11.83 19.06
CA PRO A 72 28.83 10.77 18.10
C PRO A 72 27.62 9.90 18.50
N ASP A 73 27.49 9.58 19.79
CA ASP A 73 26.38 8.78 20.31
C ASP A 73 25.02 9.50 20.18
N LYS A 74 24.99 10.82 20.44
CA LYS A 74 23.76 11.63 20.30
C LYS A 74 23.37 11.80 18.83
N ALA A 75 24.34 12.03 17.95
CA ALA A 75 24.10 12.11 16.52
C ALA A 75 23.56 10.78 15.96
N LEU A 76 24.15 9.65 16.39
CA LEU A 76 23.69 8.31 15.99
C LEU A 76 22.26 8.03 16.48
N ALA A 77 21.94 8.35 17.73
CA ALA A 77 20.60 8.16 18.28
C ALA A 77 19.53 8.94 17.50
N ILE A 78 19.81 10.20 17.16
CA ILE A 78 18.90 11.04 16.36
C ILE A 78 18.69 10.44 14.96
N LEU A 79 19.76 9.98 14.30
CA LEU A 79 19.67 9.36 12.98
C LEU A 79 18.89 8.04 13.01
N GLN A 80 19.11 7.20 14.03
CA GLN A 80 18.36 5.95 14.22
C GLN A 80 16.87 6.23 14.43
N GLN A 81 16.54 7.23 15.24
CA GLN A 81 15.17 7.61 15.50
C GLN A 81 14.49 8.19 14.26
N HIS A 82 15.17 9.05 13.50
CA HIS A 82 14.63 9.58 12.25
C HIS A 82 14.36 8.46 11.24
N TYR A 83 15.31 7.53 11.10
CA TYR A 83 15.13 6.37 10.23
C TYR A 83 13.95 5.50 10.66
N ALA A 84 13.80 5.24 11.97
CA ALA A 84 12.66 4.51 12.50
C ALA A 84 11.33 5.24 12.24
N TYR A 85 11.32 6.58 12.31
CA TYR A 85 10.14 7.39 12.01
C TYR A 85 9.77 7.38 10.52
N GLU A 86 10.75 7.51 9.62
CA GLU A 86 10.54 7.35 8.17
C GLU A 86 10.01 5.96 7.86
N GLN A 87 10.60 4.91 8.45
CA GLN A 87 10.08 3.54 8.30
C GLN A 87 8.66 3.43 8.83
N ALA A 88 8.32 4.06 9.96
CA ALA A 88 6.97 4.05 10.49
C ALA A 88 5.97 4.80 9.59
N LEU A 89 6.40 5.91 8.97
CA LEU A 89 5.59 6.64 7.98
C LEU A 89 5.38 5.83 6.71
N GLU A 90 6.43 5.21 6.17
CA GLU A 90 6.34 4.30 5.03
C GLU A 90 5.47 3.07 5.36
N GLN A 91 5.53 2.60 6.60
CA GLN A 91 4.64 1.54 7.10
C GLN A 91 3.19 2.00 7.22
N ALA A 92 2.94 3.28 7.54
CA ALA A 92 1.62 3.86 7.64
C ALA A 92 0.96 4.11 6.26
N VAL A 93 1.71 4.07 5.16
CA VAL A 93 1.13 4.14 3.81
C VAL A 93 0.34 2.86 3.55
N GLN A 94 -0.99 2.98 3.60
CA GLN A 94 -1.96 1.90 3.35
C GLN A 94 -2.54 1.91 1.94
N THR A 95 -2.04 2.78 1.06
CA THR A 95 -2.54 2.98 -0.30
C THR A 95 -1.48 2.56 -1.32
N ASP A 96 -1.90 1.91 -2.40
CA ASP A 96 -1.06 1.59 -3.55
C ASP A 96 -0.89 2.83 -4.43
N ALA A 97 0.36 3.22 -4.70
CA ALA A 97 0.66 4.47 -5.40
C ALA A 97 0.14 4.50 -6.83
N LEU A 98 0.08 3.35 -7.51
CA LEU A 98 -0.34 3.28 -8.91
C LEU A 98 -1.86 3.34 -9.04
N THR A 99 -2.58 2.59 -8.21
CA THR A 99 -4.03 2.37 -8.34
C THR A 99 -4.88 3.22 -7.39
N GLN A 100 -4.28 3.76 -6.33
CA GLN A 100 -4.97 4.43 -5.23
C GLN A 100 -5.98 3.52 -4.50
N LEU A 101 -5.89 2.20 -4.69
CA LEU A 101 -6.56 1.21 -3.84
C LEU A 101 -5.76 0.99 -2.56
N HIS A 102 -6.33 0.25 -1.60
CA HIS A 102 -5.54 -0.20 -0.47
C HIS A 102 -4.43 -1.15 -0.94
N ASN A 103 -3.27 -1.11 -0.30
CA ASN A 103 -2.16 -1.97 -0.66
C ASN A 103 -2.19 -3.31 0.10
N ARG A 104 -1.24 -4.20 -0.21
CA ARG A 104 -1.09 -5.49 0.47
C ARG A 104 -0.99 -5.38 1.99
N ARG A 105 -0.27 -4.39 2.50
CA ARG A 105 -0.14 -4.18 3.96
C ARG A 105 -1.48 -3.85 4.61
N ALA A 106 -2.26 -2.98 3.98
CA ALA A 106 -3.61 -2.65 4.44
C ALA A 106 -4.53 -3.88 4.42
N PHE A 107 -4.39 -4.74 3.40
CA PHE A 107 -5.09 -6.02 3.36
C PHE A 107 -4.69 -6.92 4.54
N ASP A 108 -3.39 -7.16 4.73
CA ASP A 108 -2.86 -8.01 5.81
C ASP A 108 -3.32 -7.50 7.20
N GLN A 109 -3.30 -6.18 7.40
CA GLN A 109 -3.82 -5.56 8.62
C GLN A 109 -5.33 -5.76 8.77
N ARG A 110 -6.11 -5.59 7.69
CA ARG A 110 -7.56 -5.75 7.71
C ARG A 110 -7.98 -7.18 8.06
N VAL A 111 -7.27 -8.19 7.54
CA VAL A 111 -7.59 -9.61 7.76
C VAL A 111 -7.02 -10.17 9.07
N SER A 112 -6.11 -9.45 9.73
CA SER A 112 -5.58 -9.81 11.05
C SER A 112 -6.64 -9.79 12.16
N THR A 113 -7.72 -9.05 11.96
CA THR A 113 -8.84 -8.96 12.90
C THR A 113 -10.03 -9.73 12.32
N PRO A 114 -10.57 -10.74 13.03
CA PRO A 114 -11.73 -11.50 12.59
C PRO A 114 -12.92 -10.58 12.28
N PRO A 115 -13.62 -10.77 11.15
CA PRO A 115 -14.83 -10.02 10.85
C PRO A 115 -15.94 -10.35 11.87
N THR A 116 -16.73 -9.34 12.22
CA THR A 116 -17.89 -9.51 13.12
C THR A 116 -19.21 -9.73 12.37
N GLN A 117 -19.17 -9.76 11.04
CA GLN A 117 -20.31 -9.93 10.15
C GLN A 117 -19.91 -10.78 8.95
N ASP A 118 -20.89 -11.41 8.32
CA ASP A 118 -20.70 -12.13 7.07
C ASP A 118 -20.09 -11.21 6.01
N LEU A 119 -19.18 -11.76 5.22
CA LEU A 119 -18.59 -11.08 4.09
C LEU A 119 -18.28 -12.04 2.96
N TYR A 120 -17.99 -11.49 1.79
CA TYR A 120 -17.42 -12.24 0.68
C TYR A 120 -16.01 -11.74 0.39
N VAL A 121 -15.11 -12.70 0.19
CA VAL A 121 -13.76 -12.47 -0.33
C VAL A 121 -13.83 -12.71 -1.83
N VAL A 122 -13.42 -11.71 -2.60
CA VAL A 122 -13.34 -11.77 -4.06
C VAL A 122 -11.89 -11.57 -4.45
N THR A 123 -11.26 -12.60 -5.02
CA THR A 123 -9.87 -12.54 -5.49
C THR A 123 -9.84 -12.50 -7.02
N MET A 124 -9.02 -11.62 -7.58
CA MET A 124 -9.02 -11.30 -9.01
C MET A 124 -7.60 -11.22 -9.54
N ASP A 125 -7.42 -11.63 -10.80
CA ASP A 125 -6.13 -11.56 -11.50
C ASP A 125 -6.34 -11.19 -12.97
N ILE A 126 -5.43 -10.39 -13.53
CA ILE A 126 -5.50 -9.96 -14.93
C ILE A 126 -5.00 -11.07 -15.86
N ASP A 127 -5.88 -11.54 -16.74
CA ASP A 127 -5.55 -12.61 -17.67
C ASP A 127 -4.43 -12.20 -18.63
N HIS A 128 -3.40 -13.05 -18.72
CA HIS A 128 -2.26 -12.87 -19.62
C HIS A 128 -1.48 -11.55 -19.40
N PHE A 129 -1.46 -10.99 -18.19
CA PHE A 129 -0.78 -9.72 -17.93
C PHE A 129 0.72 -9.72 -18.28
N SER A 130 1.43 -10.81 -18.01
CA SER A 130 2.83 -10.97 -18.43
C SER A 130 3.00 -10.82 -19.96
N ARG A 131 2.04 -11.31 -20.77
CA ARG A 131 2.07 -11.14 -22.24
C ARG A 131 1.88 -9.67 -22.63
N ILE A 132 1.02 -8.93 -21.93
CA ILE A 132 0.82 -7.49 -22.15
C ILE A 132 2.13 -6.75 -21.91
N ASN A 133 2.81 -6.99 -20.78
CA ASN A 133 4.10 -6.37 -20.48
C ASN A 133 5.18 -6.73 -21.51
N ASN A 134 5.25 -7.99 -21.92
CA ASN A 134 6.25 -8.44 -22.90
C ASN A 134 5.98 -7.86 -24.30
N THR A 135 4.72 -7.56 -24.64
CA THR A 135 4.33 -7.05 -25.96
C THR A 135 4.42 -5.52 -26.04
N TYR A 136 3.94 -4.81 -25.01
CA TYR A 136 3.74 -3.36 -25.03
C TYR A 136 4.56 -2.59 -23.99
N GLY A 137 5.37 -3.29 -23.19
CA GLY A 137 6.18 -2.73 -22.12
C GLY A 137 5.40 -2.45 -20.82
N HIS A 138 6.13 -2.36 -19.72
CA HIS A 138 5.59 -2.04 -18.40
C HIS A 138 4.74 -0.77 -18.34
N PRO A 139 5.06 0.35 -19.04
CA PRO A 139 4.20 1.53 -19.02
C PRO A 139 2.77 1.26 -19.51
N THR A 140 2.60 0.37 -20.50
CA THR A 140 1.27 -0.07 -20.94
C THR A 140 0.61 -0.96 -19.89
N GLY A 141 1.37 -1.85 -19.25
CA GLY A 141 0.88 -2.64 -18.11
C GLY A 141 0.34 -1.77 -16.98
N ASP A 142 1.02 -0.68 -16.64
CA ASP A 142 0.59 0.28 -15.62
C ASP A 142 -0.70 1.02 -16.01
N VAL A 143 -0.91 1.29 -17.30
CA VAL A 143 -2.18 1.84 -17.81
C VAL A 143 -3.30 0.81 -17.64
N VAL A 144 -3.04 -0.46 -17.95
CA VAL A 144 -4.00 -1.56 -17.74
C VAL A 144 -4.37 -1.68 -16.26
N ILE A 145 -3.39 -1.79 -15.36
CA ILE A 145 -3.60 -1.88 -13.91
C ILE A 145 -4.46 -0.71 -13.39
N ARG A 146 -4.18 0.52 -13.83
CA ARG A 146 -4.99 1.70 -13.45
C ARG A 146 -6.42 1.63 -13.94
N GLY A 147 -6.63 1.19 -15.19
CA GLY A 147 -7.98 1.02 -15.73
C GLY A 147 -8.77 -0.07 -15.01
N ILE A 148 -8.13 -1.19 -14.68
CA ILE A 148 -8.74 -2.25 -13.86
C ILE A 148 -9.13 -1.73 -12.49
N ALA A 149 -8.21 -1.05 -11.79
CA ALA A 149 -8.50 -0.47 -10.48
C ALA A 149 -9.65 0.55 -10.52
N GLN A 150 -9.72 1.36 -11.58
CA GLN A 150 -10.84 2.28 -11.79
C GLN A 150 -12.16 1.52 -11.99
N GLY A 151 -12.16 0.50 -12.85
CA GLY A 151 -13.33 -0.36 -13.07
C GLY A 151 -13.81 -1.05 -11.80
N ILE A 152 -12.89 -1.51 -10.94
CA ILE A 152 -13.22 -2.04 -9.61
C ILE A 152 -13.91 -0.94 -8.77
N ARG A 153 -13.31 0.24 -8.62
CA ARG A 153 -13.88 1.32 -7.80
C ARG A 153 -15.27 1.74 -8.24
N ASP A 154 -15.50 1.88 -9.54
CA ASP A 154 -16.80 2.28 -10.10
C ASP A 154 -17.88 1.19 -9.90
N GLY A 155 -17.44 -0.07 -9.76
CA GLY A 155 -18.27 -1.22 -9.44
C GLY A 155 -18.52 -1.46 -7.95
N LEU A 156 -17.96 -0.64 -7.05
CA LEU A 156 -18.09 -0.81 -5.60
C LEU A 156 -18.99 0.23 -4.93
N ARG A 157 -19.51 -0.12 -3.76
CA ARG A 157 -20.22 0.81 -2.86
C ARG A 157 -19.21 1.48 -1.92
N ALA A 158 -19.62 2.57 -1.28
CA ALA A 158 -18.76 3.30 -0.33
C ALA A 158 -18.31 2.47 0.88
N THR A 159 -19.02 1.39 1.23
CA THR A 159 -18.70 0.49 2.35
C THR A 159 -17.81 -0.68 1.98
N ASP A 160 -17.59 -0.90 0.68
CA ASP A 160 -16.80 -2.01 0.17
C ASP A 160 -15.34 -1.58 0.08
N VAL A 161 -14.42 -2.53 0.30
CA VAL A 161 -12.98 -2.22 0.36
C VAL A 161 -12.24 -3.08 -0.65
N ALA A 162 -11.50 -2.42 -1.55
CA ALA A 162 -10.65 -3.06 -2.54
C ALA A 162 -9.17 -2.84 -2.26
N PHE A 163 -8.39 -3.88 -2.56
CA PHE A 163 -6.97 -3.97 -2.31
C PHE A 163 -6.25 -4.40 -3.59
N ARG A 164 -5.04 -3.88 -3.79
CA ARG A 164 -4.06 -4.45 -4.71
C ARG A 164 -3.02 -5.19 -3.87
N THR A 165 -3.04 -6.52 -3.94
CA THR A 165 -2.22 -7.40 -3.10
C THR A 165 -0.93 -7.85 -3.76
N GLY A 166 -0.82 -7.69 -5.08
CA GLY A 166 0.34 -8.09 -5.89
C GLY A 166 0.46 -7.25 -7.17
N GLY A 167 1.29 -7.73 -8.11
CA GLY A 167 1.54 -7.03 -9.38
C GLY A 167 0.26 -6.82 -10.20
N GLU A 168 -0.45 -7.90 -10.48
CA GLU A 168 -1.71 -7.94 -11.23
C GLU A 168 -2.89 -8.50 -10.41
N GLU A 169 -2.70 -8.66 -9.09
CA GLU A 169 -3.65 -9.30 -8.17
C GLU A 169 -4.43 -8.25 -7.36
N PHE A 170 -5.75 -8.44 -7.32
CA PHE A 170 -6.67 -7.61 -6.56
C PHE A 170 -7.54 -8.46 -5.64
N VAL A 171 -7.90 -7.88 -4.49
CA VAL A 171 -8.83 -8.50 -3.54
C VAL A 171 -9.90 -7.49 -3.15
N ILE A 172 -11.14 -7.93 -3.03
CA ILE A 172 -12.25 -7.13 -2.53
C ILE A 172 -12.88 -7.85 -1.34
N LEU A 173 -13.14 -7.09 -0.27
CA LEU A 173 -13.95 -7.54 0.86
C LEU A 173 -15.32 -6.86 0.80
N LEU A 174 -16.35 -7.66 0.53
CA LEU A 174 -17.73 -7.20 0.43
C LEU A 174 -18.46 -7.52 1.74
N ASN A 175 -18.73 -6.49 2.56
CA ASN A 175 -19.43 -6.61 3.84
C ASN A 175 -20.94 -6.80 3.64
N LEU A 176 -21.33 -7.90 3.01
CA LEU A 176 -22.71 -8.22 2.64
C LEU A 176 -22.97 -9.71 2.89
N ALA A 177 -24.10 -10.03 3.51
CA ALA A 177 -24.52 -11.43 3.70
C ALA A 177 -25.28 -12.00 2.48
N ASP A 178 -25.88 -11.12 1.68
CA ASP A 178 -26.81 -11.43 0.58
C ASP A 178 -26.05 -11.84 -0.69
N TYR A 179 -26.23 -13.09 -1.11
CA TYR A 179 -25.60 -13.64 -2.30
C TYR A 179 -25.99 -12.90 -3.58
N GLY A 180 -27.28 -12.59 -3.78
CA GLY A 180 -27.77 -11.96 -5.01
C GLY A 180 -27.13 -10.59 -5.23
N LYS A 181 -27.04 -9.77 -4.18
CA LYS A 181 -26.37 -8.46 -4.23
C LYS A 181 -24.87 -8.58 -4.51
N VAL A 182 -24.21 -9.59 -3.94
CA VAL A 182 -22.79 -9.83 -4.16
C VAL A 182 -22.56 -10.31 -5.60
N HIS A 183 -23.41 -11.20 -6.09
CA HIS A 183 -23.40 -11.66 -7.48
C HIS A 183 -23.53 -10.50 -8.46
N GLU A 184 -24.51 -9.61 -8.26
CA GLU A 184 -24.68 -8.40 -9.08
C GLU A 184 -23.42 -7.50 -9.08
N ILE A 185 -22.78 -7.32 -7.93
CA ILE A 185 -21.55 -6.51 -7.81
C ILE A 185 -20.40 -7.14 -8.60
N VAL A 186 -20.16 -8.44 -8.40
CA VAL A 186 -19.04 -9.14 -9.04
C VAL A 186 -19.23 -9.23 -10.56
N GLU A 187 -20.44 -9.53 -11.02
CA GLU A 187 -20.78 -9.54 -12.46
C GLU A 187 -20.63 -8.15 -13.09
N ARG A 188 -21.06 -7.11 -12.38
CA ARG A 188 -20.89 -5.72 -12.84
C ARG A 188 -19.42 -5.37 -13.02
N ILE A 189 -18.58 -5.66 -12.02
CA ILE A 189 -17.12 -5.41 -12.09
C ILE A 189 -16.51 -6.19 -13.27
N HIS A 190 -16.86 -7.47 -13.40
CA HIS A 190 -16.38 -8.34 -14.47
C HIS A 190 -16.74 -7.78 -15.86
N SER A 191 -18.01 -7.42 -16.07
CA SER A 191 -18.51 -6.86 -17.32
C SER A 191 -17.89 -5.49 -17.65
N GLN A 192 -17.77 -4.61 -16.65
CA GLN A 192 -17.14 -3.30 -16.81
C GLN A 192 -15.70 -3.44 -17.27
N ILE A 193 -14.91 -4.29 -16.60
CA ILE A 193 -13.51 -4.53 -16.95
C ILE A 193 -13.37 -5.09 -18.36
N LYS A 194 -14.19 -6.08 -18.72
CA LYS A 194 -14.20 -6.69 -20.07
C LYS A 194 -14.53 -5.68 -21.18
N SER A 195 -15.32 -4.65 -20.85
CA SER A 195 -15.67 -3.58 -21.79
C SER A 195 -14.57 -2.54 -22.00
N LEU A 196 -13.56 -2.50 -21.13
CA LEU A 196 -12.47 -1.53 -21.24
C LEU A 196 -11.66 -1.75 -22.52
N ARG A 197 -11.18 -0.63 -23.08
CA ARG A 197 -10.27 -0.60 -24.23
C ARG A 197 -9.02 0.16 -23.83
N PHE A 198 -7.88 -0.43 -24.12
CA PHE A 198 -6.57 0.08 -23.77
C PHE A 198 -5.79 0.38 -25.04
N ARG A 199 -5.05 1.49 -25.03
CA ARG A 199 -4.15 1.86 -26.12
C ARG A 199 -2.71 1.70 -25.65
N PRO A 200 -1.83 1.00 -26.41
CA PRO A 200 -0.42 0.88 -26.05
C PRO A 200 0.27 2.23 -25.97
N THR A 201 1.15 2.43 -24.98
CA THR A 201 1.92 3.69 -24.85
C THR A 201 2.93 3.86 -25.97
N THR A 202 3.34 2.77 -26.62
CA THR A 202 4.24 2.75 -27.77
C THR A 202 3.54 3.08 -29.10
N GLY A 203 2.23 3.31 -29.09
CA GLY A 203 1.39 3.37 -30.28
C GLY A 203 0.96 1.98 -30.78
N GLY A 204 -0.11 1.95 -31.59
CA GLY A 204 -0.72 0.72 -32.10
C GLY A 204 -2.24 0.71 -31.96
N ASP A 205 -2.85 -0.42 -32.31
CA ASP A 205 -4.29 -0.65 -32.20
C ASP A 205 -4.73 -0.81 -30.74
N GLU A 206 -6.00 -0.49 -30.47
CA GLU A 206 -6.59 -0.74 -29.17
C GLU A 206 -6.79 -2.24 -28.92
N PHE A 207 -6.64 -2.63 -27.66
CA PHE A 207 -6.85 -4.00 -27.20
C PHE A 207 -7.73 -4.03 -25.95
N SER A 208 -8.31 -5.19 -25.67
CA SER A 208 -9.07 -5.46 -24.45
C SER A 208 -8.32 -6.46 -23.59
N VAL A 209 -8.63 -6.45 -22.30
CA VAL A 209 -8.14 -7.45 -21.33
C VAL A 209 -9.33 -8.07 -20.63
N THR A 210 -9.12 -9.26 -20.08
CA THR A 210 -10.09 -9.97 -19.24
C THR A 210 -9.46 -10.25 -17.88
N ILE A 211 -10.29 -10.66 -16.93
CA ILE A 211 -9.86 -11.03 -15.59
C ILE A 211 -10.47 -12.39 -15.23
N SER A 212 -9.76 -13.13 -14.39
CA SER A 212 -10.29 -14.31 -13.72
C SER A 212 -10.68 -13.92 -12.30
N ILE A 213 -11.82 -14.41 -11.81
CA ILE A 213 -12.34 -14.08 -10.47
C ILE A 213 -12.65 -15.37 -9.69
N GLY A 214 -12.17 -15.44 -8.45
CA GLY A 214 -12.60 -16.39 -7.43
C GLY A 214 -13.42 -15.70 -6.35
N VAL A 215 -14.46 -16.36 -5.85
CA VAL A 215 -15.31 -15.82 -4.77
C VAL A 215 -15.53 -16.87 -3.69
N ALA A 216 -15.37 -16.50 -2.43
CA ALA A 216 -15.69 -17.34 -1.27
C ALA A 216 -16.44 -16.55 -0.20
N LYS A 217 -17.29 -17.24 0.57
CA LYS A 217 -18.11 -16.63 1.63
C LYS A 217 -17.49 -16.90 3.00
N TYR A 218 -17.35 -15.83 3.78
CA TYR A 218 -17.11 -15.90 5.21
C TYR A 218 -18.45 -15.79 5.95
N THR A 219 -18.75 -16.80 6.75
CA THR A 219 -19.92 -16.83 7.62
C THR A 219 -19.45 -16.73 9.07
N VAL A 220 -20.01 -15.77 9.82
CA VAL A 220 -19.69 -15.64 11.25
C VAL A 220 -20.20 -16.85 12.00
N GLY A 221 -19.32 -17.49 12.76
CA GLY A 221 -19.69 -18.59 13.63
C GLY A 221 -20.43 -18.16 14.90
N ASP A 222 -21.09 -19.12 15.53
CA ASP A 222 -21.68 -19.00 16.86
C ASP A 222 -21.01 -19.96 17.86
N SER A 223 -21.51 -20.00 19.09
CA SER A 223 -20.97 -20.84 20.16
C SER A 223 -21.05 -22.35 19.89
N LYS A 224 -21.88 -22.78 18.93
CA LYS A 224 -22.06 -24.19 18.56
C LYS A 224 -21.36 -24.54 17.25
N ASN A 225 -21.21 -23.57 16.36
CA ASN A 225 -20.52 -23.72 15.09
C ASN A 225 -19.58 -22.51 14.88
N PRO A 226 -18.27 -22.65 15.18
CA PRO A 226 -17.34 -21.51 15.17
C PRO A 226 -17.10 -20.90 13.78
N GLY A 227 -17.62 -21.51 12.71
CA GLY A 227 -17.43 -21.03 11.34
C GLY A 227 -15.99 -21.20 10.84
N PRO A 228 -15.71 -20.87 9.57
CA PRO A 228 -14.36 -20.88 9.04
C PRO A 228 -13.56 -19.69 9.58
N THR A 229 -12.24 -19.83 9.62
CA THR A 229 -11.33 -18.69 9.79
C THR A 229 -11.28 -17.86 8.50
N LEU A 230 -10.96 -16.57 8.62
CA LEU A 230 -10.81 -15.71 7.44
C LEU A 230 -9.68 -16.18 6.52
N ALA A 231 -8.62 -16.79 7.07
CA ALA A 231 -7.52 -17.36 6.30
C ALA A 231 -8.00 -18.51 5.40
N GLU A 232 -8.82 -19.42 5.92
CA GLU A 232 -9.41 -20.52 5.13
C GLU A 232 -10.31 -19.99 4.01
N VAL A 233 -11.09 -18.93 4.26
CA VAL A 233 -11.95 -18.32 3.22
C VAL A 233 -11.12 -17.63 2.13
N ILE A 234 -10.00 -17.00 2.49
CA ILE A 234 -9.06 -16.45 1.49
C ILE A 234 -8.50 -17.58 0.62
N GLU A 235 -8.08 -18.69 1.23
CA GLU A 235 -7.60 -19.87 0.48
C GLU A 235 -8.67 -20.47 -0.44
N GLN A 236 -9.94 -20.51 0.02
CA GLN A 236 -11.07 -20.93 -0.81
C GLN A 236 -11.27 -20.01 -2.01
N SER A 237 -11.20 -18.69 -1.80
CA SER A 237 -11.30 -17.70 -2.88
C SER A 237 -10.15 -17.87 -3.89
N ASP A 238 -8.92 -18.06 -3.41
CA ASP A 238 -7.75 -18.32 -4.26
C ASP A 238 -7.86 -19.64 -5.03
N SER A 239 -8.41 -20.68 -4.41
CA SER A 239 -8.70 -21.95 -5.09
C SER A 239 -9.75 -21.79 -6.19
N ALA A 240 -10.77 -20.97 -5.95
CA ALA A 240 -11.76 -20.61 -6.96
C ALA A 240 -11.13 -19.80 -8.10
N LEU A 241 -10.26 -18.82 -7.79
CA LEU A 241 -9.52 -18.05 -8.79
C LEU A 241 -8.61 -18.95 -9.63
N TYR A 242 -7.94 -19.93 -9.01
CA TYR A 242 -7.11 -20.91 -9.72
C TYR A 242 -7.93 -21.71 -10.74
N LYS A 243 -9.16 -22.12 -10.38
CA LYS A 243 -10.09 -22.77 -11.32
C LYS A 243 -10.52 -21.80 -12.42
N ALA A 244 -10.79 -20.54 -12.10
CA ALA A 244 -11.15 -19.52 -13.08
C ALA A 244 -10.03 -19.32 -14.12
N LYS A 245 -8.75 -19.33 -13.70
CA LYS A 245 -7.58 -19.18 -14.58
C LYS A 245 -7.44 -20.30 -15.64
N VAL A 246 -8.13 -21.43 -15.49
CA VAL A 246 -8.12 -22.52 -16.49
C VAL A 246 -8.85 -22.09 -17.77
N THR A 247 -10.05 -21.54 -17.64
CA THR A 247 -10.88 -21.08 -18.77
C THR A 247 -10.71 -19.59 -19.06
N ARG A 248 -10.31 -18.81 -18.05
CA ARG A 248 -10.18 -17.34 -18.06
C ARG A 248 -11.51 -16.62 -18.32
N ASP A 249 -11.52 -15.29 -18.17
CA ASP A 249 -12.70 -14.44 -18.47
C ASP A 249 -13.98 -14.98 -17.81
N THR A 250 -13.85 -15.39 -16.54
CA THR A 250 -14.91 -16.10 -15.82
C THR A 250 -14.83 -15.83 -14.32
N ILE A 251 -15.97 -16.11 -13.67
CA ILE A 251 -16.15 -16.02 -12.24
C ILE A 251 -16.42 -17.43 -11.72
N VAL A 252 -15.62 -17.88 -10.76
CA VAL A 252 -15.83 -19.15 -10.06
C VAL A 252 -16.21 -18.85 -8.61
N TRP A 253 -17.35 -19.40 -8.20
CA TRP A 253 -17.84 -19.33 -6.82
C TRP A 253 -17.46 -20.62 -6.10
N ASP A 254 -16.84 -20.48 -4.94
CA ASP A 254 -16.54 -21.61 -4.07
C ASP A 254 -17.81 -22.25 -3.51
N ALA A 255 -17.70 -23.51 -3.06
CA ALA A 255 -18.81 -24.25 -2.46
C ALA A 255 -19.39 -23.55 -1.21
N SER A 256 -18.59 -22.76 -0.48
CA SER A 256 -19.05 -21.89 0.62
C SER A 256 -20.16 -20.91 0.22
N CYS A 257 -20.34 -20.64 -1.08
CA CYS A 257 -21.39 -19.77 -1.61
C CYS A 257 -22.69 -20.52 -1.96
N GLN A 258 -22.69 -21.86 -1.97
CA GLN A 258 -23.76 -22.68 -2.56
C GLN A 258 -25.04 -22.79 -1.73
N ASP A 259 -25.01 -22.51 -0.42
CA ASP A 259 -26.20 -22.56 0.44
C ASP A 259 -27.33 -21.61 -0.01
N TYR A 260 -27.05 -20.70 -0.94
CA TYR A 260 -27.98 -19.68 -1.46
C TYR A 260 -28.36 -19.87 -2.94
N LEU A 261 -27.83 -20.88 -3.63
CA LEU A 261 -28.24 -21.23 -5.01
C LEU A 261 -29.50 -22.11 -5.06
N LEU A 262 -30.03 -22.52 -3.90
CA LEU A 262 -31.21 -23.39 -3.74
C LEU A 262 -32.43 -22.67 -3.15
N LEU A 263 -32.40 -21.34 -3.01
CA LEU A 263 -33.52 -20.49 -2.59
C LEU A 263 -33.97 -19.58 -3.74
#